data_AF-A0A7D9JHN2-F1
#
_entry.id   AF-A0A7D9JHN2-F1
#
_cell.length_a   1.000
_cell.length_b   1.000
_cell.length_c   1.000
_cell.angle_alpha   90.00
_cell.angle_beta   90.00
_cell.angle_gamma   90.00
#
_symmetry.space_group_name_H-M   'P 1'
#
loop_
_entity.id
_entity.type
_entity.pdbx_description
1 polymer ?
#
loop_
_entity_poly.entity_id
_entity_poly.type
_entity_poly.pdbx_seq_one_letter_code
_entity_poly.pdbx_strand_id
1 'polypeptide(L)'
;MAAAWKEFKTAMKEKKNSKKTSNTKKFDWIKDEIVVQQLSSEVCGKAQKYSRMGPRVFVPFHYDEVTFDNIKAACERFFKSKLKNNTCCDILAREQGPSCQSLEQIPNLKVIHLRIIEKAEVDSQTQSPQLEVHSKEKSTRPNINRRRTHPISLQPQQSARSTSVKSSCTFPKSLSVVHMLKLGKVIKEKPSTIIELSSFDINQMEWSPEFCCLEFVINPVVIGVGGFRKAFSATSRRDDFNTSTWVVKKYLANALENIKATNQTPEQHTRKVVQMHLLARNFAKQLQQEVCKRNNEEVYGEFMSYSNIYLGKMDDGEFVTVEEFVKGSFDKYINNDGTLCGTSTYIRMKAESLSHYSYVRSHEKLMVVDIQGSSHKLFDPEIASYELQEDDEYLFSTGNMTFSAITTFAREHNCSIYCELVGLTEFENTPE
;
A
#
# COMPACT_ATOMS: atom_id res chain seq x y z
N MET A 1 -3.59 -5.82 24.11
CA MET A 1 -2.77 -4.93 24.98
C MET A 1 -2.59 -5.47 26.42
N ALA A 2 -3.66 -5.83 27.14
CA ALA A 2 -3.56 -6.28 28.53
C ALA A 2 -2.79 -7.61 28.73
N ALA A 3 -2.97 -8.59 27.83
CA ALA A 3 -2.27 -9.88 27.87
C ALA A 3 -0.74 -9.74 27.66
N ALA A 4 -0.32 -9.04 26.61
CA ALA A 4 1.09 -8.77 26.33
C ALA A 4 1.81 -8.01 27.46
N TRP A 5 1.09 -7.14 28.18
CA TRP A 5 1.64 -6.44 29.35
C TRP A 5 1.83 -7.37 30.56
N LYS A 6 0.97 -8.38 30.69
CA LYS A 6 1.07 -9.43 31.73
C LYS A 6 2.26 -10.34 31.42
N GLU A 7 2.42 -10.77 30.17
CA GLU A 7 3.55 -11.58 29.70
C GLU A 7 4.90 -10.89 29.92
N PHE A 8 5.02 -9.61 29.53
CA PHE A 8 6.25 -8.85 29.77
C PHE A 8 6.59 -8.72 31.27
N LYS A 9 5.57 -8.49 32.11
CA LYS A 9 5.75 -8.42 33.57
C LYS A 9 6.22 -9.77 34.14
N THR A 10 5.70 -10.89 33.64
CA THR A 10 6.12 -12.25 34.03
C THR A 10 7.58 -12.49 33.64
N ALA A 11 7.96 -12.21 32.38
CA ALA A 11 9.33 -12.36 31.90
C ALA A 11 10.34 -11.48 32.68
N MET A 12 9.96 -10.25 33.03
CA MET A 12 10.79 -9.39 33.89
C MET A 12 10.97 -9.96 35.30
N LYS A 13 9.95 -10.62 35.87
CA LYS A 13 10.01 -11.24 37.19
C LYS A 13 10.93 -12.46 37.20
N GLU A 14 10.87 -13.28 36.15
CA GLU A 14 11.75 -14.44 35.94
C GLU A 14 13.23 -14.00 35.81
N LYS A 15 13.51 -12.99 34.97
CA LYS A 15 14.88 -12.46 34.81
C LYS A 15 15.44 -11.79 36.07
N LYS A 16 14.59 -11.20 36.92
CA LYS A 16 15.01 -10.60 38.19
C LYS A 16 15.42 -11.67 39.22
N ASN A 17 14.81 -12.86 39.14
CA ASN A 17 15.17 -13.98 40.03
C ASN A 17 16.49 -14.65 39.64
N SER A 18 16.89 -14.61 38.36
CA SER A 18 18.14 -15.21 37.87
C SER A 18 19.41 -14.36 38.11
N LYS A 19 19.29 -13.11 38.57
CA LYS A 19 20.41 -12.14 38.66
C LYS A 19 21.02 -11.97 40.07
N LYS A 20 21.07 -13.03 40.88
CA LYS A 20 21.61 -12.95 42.26
C LYS A 20 23.14 -13.02 42.40
N THR A 21 23.90 -13.19 41.33
CA THR A 21 25.36 -13.30 41.41
C THR A 21 26.04 -12.73 40.17
N SER A 22 26.38 -11.44 40.17
CA SER A 22 27.68 -10.95 39.68
C SER A 22 27.79 -9.44 39.89
N ASN A 23 28.87 -9.03 40.54
CA ASN A 23 29.43 -7.70 40.32
C ASN A 23 30.03 -7.68 38.89
N THR A 24 30.18 -6.47 38.33
CA THR A 24 31.12 -6.05 37.26
C THR A 24 30.56 -5.74 35.84
N LYS A 25 31.16 -4.66 35.28
CA LYS A 25 31.19 -4.07 33.91
C LYS A 25 29.91 -3.47 33.30
N LYS A 26 30.08 -2.26 32.72
CA LYS A 26 29.06 -1.28 32.29
C LYS A 26 28.08 -1.79 31.21
N PHE A 27 28.34 -2.95 30.59
CA PHE A 27 27.60 -3.48 29.44
C PHE A 27 27.24 -4.98 29.53
N ASP A 28 27.46 -5.64 30.66
CA ASP A 28 27.30 -7.10 30.78
C ASP A 28 25.86 -7.61 30.60
N TRP A 29 24.87 -6.70 30.65
CA TRP A 29 23.45 -7.01 30.47
C TRP A 29 22.98 -7.00 29.00
N ILE A 30 23.83 -6.61 28.05
CA ILE A 30 23.53 -6.54 26.60
C ILE A 30 23.95 -7.81 25.84
N LYS A 31 24.70 -8.73 26.47
CA LYS A 31 25.40 -9.84 25.80
C LYS A 31 24.53 -10.68 24.86
N ASP A 32 23.26 -10.91 25.21
CA ASP A 32 22.37 -11.76 24.40
C ASP A 32 21.11 -11.00 23.92
N GLU A 33 20.69 -9.94 24.62
CA GLU A 33 19.44 -9.23 24.36
C GLU A 33 19.48 -7.76 24.82
N ILE A 34 18.81 -6.90 24.05
CA ILE A 34 18.56 -5.48 24.40
C ILE A 34 17.08 -5.25 24.67
N VAL A 35 16.77 -4.26 25.52
CA VAL A 35 15.37 -3.88 25.82
C VAL A 35 14.97 -2.70 24.97
N VAL A 36 13.95 -2.88 24.12
CA VAL A 36 13.46 -1.85 23.21
C VAL A 36 12.04 -1.43 23.57
N GLN A 37 11.82 -0.12 23.65
CA GLN A 37 10.48 0.48 23.70
C GLN A 37 10.15 0.98 22.29
N GLN A 38 9.22 0.31 21.61
CA GLN A 38 8.68 0.80 20.34
C GLN A 38 7.81 2.03 20.60
N LEU A 39 8.03 3.08 19.80
CA LEU A 39 7.35 4.37 19.83
C LEU A 39 6.68 4.64 18.48
N SER A 40 5.68 5.51 18.47
CA SER A 40 4.99 5.95 17.26
C SER A 40 5.97 6.71 16.33
N SER A 41 5.71 6.66 15.03
CA SER A 41 6.47 7.41 14.02
C SER A 41 6.34 8.93 14.24
N GLU A 42 5.14 9.37 14.60
CA GLU A 42 4.77 10.76 14.83
C GLU A 42 4.61 11.08 16.32
N VAL A 43 4.87 12.34 16.69
CA VAL A 43 4.57 12.86 18.02
C VAL A 43 3.08 13.16 18.15
N CYS A 44 2.52 12.91 19.33
CA CYS A 44 1.11 13.19 19.59
C CYS A 44 0.88 13.94 20.91
N GLY A 45 -0.29 14.56 21.03
CA GLY A 45 -0.72 15.27 22.22
C GLY A 45 -0.02 16.61 22.45
N LYS A 46 -0.48 17.36 23.47
CA LYS A 46 -0.02 18.72 23.76
C LYS A 46 1.46 18.81 24.14
N ALA A 47 2.04 17.71 24.63
CA ALA A 47 3.43 17.62 25.06
C ALA A 47 4.40 17.16 23.94
N GLN A 48 3.93 17.07 22.69
CA GLN A 48 4.70 16.64 21.50
C GLN A 48 5.62 15.45 21.79
N LYS A 49 5.02 14.35 22.25
CA LYS A 49 5.72 13.16 22.70
C LYS A 49 5.36 11.97 21.83
N TYR A 50 6.33 11.11 21.52
CA TYR A 50 6.04 9.86 20.84
C TYR A 50 5.30 8.90 21.78
N SER A 51 4.21 8.31 21.29
CA SER A 51 3.40 7.35 22.07
C SER A 51 4.03 5.97 22.07
N ARG A 52 3.85 5.22 23.16
CA ARG A 52 4.35 3.84 23.27
C ARG A 52 3.49 2.89 22.45
N MET A 53 4.11 2.19 21.51
CA MET A 53 3.50 1.18 20.63
C MET A 53 3.41 -0.19 21.33
N GLY A 54 2.92 -0.23 22.57
CA GLY A 54 2.81 -1.44 23.38
C GLY A 54 3.92 -1.61 24.45
N PRO A 55 4.01 -2.80 25.06
CA PRO A 55 5.01 -3.08 26.09
C PRO A 55 6.43 -3.06 25.51
N ARG A 56 7.43 -3.02 26.39
CA ARG A 56 8.83 -3.19 25.99
C ARG A 56 9.05 -4.62 25.49
N VAL A 57 9.95 -4.78 24.56
CA VAL A 57 10.32 -6.08 23.99
C VAL A 57 11.80 -6.34 24.22
N PHE A 58 12.16 -7.62 24.35
CA PHE A 58 13.54 -8.07 24.33
C PHE A 58 13.90 -8.38 22.87
N VAL A 59 14.93 -7.72 22.37
CA VAL A 59 15.45 -7.92 21.01
C VAL A 59 16.76 -8.70 21.13
N PRO A 60 16.89 -9.87 20.48
CA PRO A 60 18.15 -10.62 20.46
C PRO A 60 19.30 -9.77 19.90
N PHE A 61 20.43 -9.80 20.59
CA PHE A 61 21.65 -9.07 20.24
C PHE A 61 22.78 -10.07 20.03
N HIS A 62 23.22 -10.23 18.78
CA HIS A 62 24.19 -11.27 18.37
C HIS A 62 25.54 -10.67 17.98
N TYR A 63 25.91 -9.53 18.55
CA TYR A 63 27.16 -8.82 18.23
C TYR A 63 28.07 -8.78 19.45
N ASP A 64 29.36 -8.96 19.25
CA ASP A 64 30.37 -8.95 20.32
C ASP A 64 30.59 -7.54 20.90
N GLU A 65 30.35 -6.50 20.08
CA GLU A 65 30.53 -5.09 20.44
C GLU A 65 29.22 -4.30 20.43
N VAL A 66 29.03 -3.45 21.44
CA VAL A 66 27.86 -2.56 21.57
C VAL A 66 28.15 -1.24 20.84
N THR A 67 27.87 -1.20 19.54
CA THR A 67 27.94 0.00 18.71
C THR A 67 26.55 0.49 18.31
N PHE A 68 26.43 1.75 17.88
CA PHE A 68 25.16 2.30 17.41
C PHE A 68 24.59 1.51 16.22
N ASP A 69 25.44 1.17 15.25
CA ASP A 69 25.05 0.42 14.07
C ASP A 69 24.61 -1.01 14.39
N ASN A 70 25.28 -1.69 15.32
CA ASN A 70 24.89 -3.03 15.76
C ASN A 70 23.53 -3.03 16.47
N ILE A 71 23.25 -2.01 17.29
CA ILE A 71 21.94 -1.84 17.93
C ILE A 71 20.85 -1.61 16.87
N LYS A 72 21.13 -0.76 15.88
CA LYS A 72 20.20 -0.47 14.79
C LYS A 72 19.94 -1.73 13.97
N ALA A 73 20.98 -2.46 13.57
CA ALA A 73 20.88 -3.70 12.81
C ALA A 73 20.11 -4.81 13.58
N ALA A 74 20.33 -4.94 14.88
CA ALA A 74 19.58 -5.88 15.73
C ALA A 74 18.07 -5.53 15.75
N CYS A 75 17.75 -4.24 15.89
CA CYS A 75 16.37 -3.77 15.84
C CYS A 75 15.73 -4.00 14.47
N GLU A 76 16.44 -3.67 13.38
CA GLU A 76 15.94 -3.87 12.02
C GLU A 76 15.68 -5.34 11.71
N ARG A 77 16.56 -6.24 12.16
CA ARG A 77 16.37 -7.69 12.03
C ARG A 77 15.14 -8.18 12.81
N PHE A 78 14.95 -7.72 14.05
CA PHE A 78 13.83 -8.15 14.88
C PHE A 78 12.48 -7.64 14.37
N PHE A 79 12.45 -6.39 13.89
CA PHE A 79 11.25 -5.77 13.33
C PHE A 79 11.11 -5.98 11.82
N LYS A 80 11.91 -6.86 11.20
CA LYS A 80 11.91 -7.09 9.75
C LYS A 80 10.52 -7.39 9.18
N SER A 81 9.67 -8.11 9.92
CA SER A 81 8.28 -8.39 9.52
C SER A 81 7.37 -7.16 9.53
N LYS A 82 7.74 -6.11 10.28
CA LYS A 82 7.05 -4.81 10.36
C LYS A 82 7.68 -3.73 9.47
N LEU A 83 8.90 -3.96 8.96
CA LEU A 83 9.58 -3.05 8.06
C LEU A 83 9.09 -3.29 6.62
N LYS A 84 8.46 -2.28 6.01
CA LYS A 84 8.21 -2.24 4.56
C LYS A 84 9.51 -1.90 3.83
N ASN A 85 9.59 -2.18 2.52
CA ASN A 85 10.79 -1.99 1.69
C ASN A 85 11.44 -0.60 1.82
N ASN A 86 10.68 0.43 2.18
CA ASN A 86 11.15 1.80 2.34
C ASN A 86 11.10 2.34 3.78
N THR A 87 11.24 1.48 4.80
CA THR A 87 11.25 1.92 6.22
C THR A 87 12.55 1.56 6.92
N CYS A 88 12.95 2.35 7.91
CA CYS A 88 14.11 2.08 8.75
C CYS A 88 13.81 2.28 10.24
N CYS A 89 14.66 1.67 11.05
CA CYS A 89 14.65 1.87 12.49
C CYS A 89 15.38 3.18 12.84
N ASP A 90 14.66 4.12 13.44
CA ASP A 90 15.21 5.37 13.95
C ASP A 90 15.24 5.33 15.49
N ILE A 91 16.44 5.46 16.06
CA ILE A 91 16.69 5.38 17.49
C ILE A 91 16.56 6.79 18.07
N LEU A 92 15.80 6.94 19.16
CA LEU A 92 15.55 8.22 19.81
C LEU A 92 16.29 8.32 21.15
N ALA A 93 16.73 9.52 21.51
CA ALA A 93 17.39 9.75 22.79
C ALA A 93 16.43 9.45 23.96
N ARG A 94 15.16 9.84 23.81
CA ARG A 94 14.05 9.64 24.77
C ARG A 94 12.71 9.69 24.03
N GLU A 95 11.62 9.48 24.75
CA GLU A 95 10.25 9.62 24.23
C GLU A 95 9.88 11.04 23.73
N GLN A 96 10.67 12.06 24.10
CA GLN A 96 10.60 13.45 23.59
C GLN A 96 11.91 13.89 22.94
N GLY A 97 12.86 12.96 22.75
CA GLY A 97 14.20 13.28 22.27
C GLY A 97 14.30 13.27 20.75
N PRO A 98 15.34 13.90 20.18
CA PRO A 98 15.64 13.82 18.76
C PRO A 98 16.12 12.41 18.37
N SER A 99 16.20 12.18 17.06
CA SER A 99 16.90 11.03 16.46
C SER A 99 18.38 11.04 16.86
N CYS A 100 18.85 9.89 17.32
CA CYS A 100 20.25 9.64 17.60
C CYS A 100 20.96 9.22 16.31
N GLN A 101 22.19 9.68 16.15
CA GLN A 101 23.12 9.30 15.08
C GLN A 101 24.37 8.62 15.63
N SER A 102 24.57 8.64 16.95
CA SER A 102 25.71 8.00 17.63
C SER A 102 25.33 7.44 19.00
N LEU A 103 26.19 6.59 19.56
CA LEU A 103 25.95 5.91 20.83
C LEU A 103 25.96 6.89 22.02
N GLU A 104 26.75 7.96 21.95
CA GLU A 104 26.89 8.98 23.00
C GLU A 104 25.60 9.77 23.22
N GLN A 105 24.76 9.84 22.18
CA GLN A 105 23.47 10.52 22.21
C GLN A 105 22.38 9.70 22.90
N ILE A 106 22.64 8.42 23.19
CA ILE A 106 21.71 7.54 23.92
C ILE A 106 21.99 7.67 25.42
N PRO A 107 21.16 8.41 26.18
CA PRO A 107 21.46 8.76 27.56
C PRO A 107 21.40 7.56 28.51
N ASN A 108 20.71 6.48 28.13
CA ASN A 108 20.60 5.28 28.92
C ASN A 108 20.34 4.06 28.03
N LEU A 109 21.32 3.18 27.93
CA LEU A 109 21.19 1.98 27.11
C LEU A 109 20.21 0.96 27.71
N LYS A 110 19.87 1.02 29.00
CA LYS A 110 18.96 0.06 29.66
C LYS A 110 17.60 -0.09 28.95
N VAL A 111 17.14 0.96 28.26
CA VAL A 111 15.96 0.92 27.39
C VAL A 111 16.23 1.78 26.17
N ILE A 112 16.22 1.16 25.00
CA ILE A 112 16.38 1.84 23.71
C ILE A 112 15.00 2.26 23.21
N HIS A 113 14.85 3.54 22.88
CA HIS A 113 13.61 4.06 22.30
C HIS A 113 13.72 4.00 20.79
N LEU A 114 12.77 3.34 20.14
CA LEU A 114 12.83 3.07 18.71
C LEU A 114 11.51 3.46 18.05
N ARG A 115 11.57 4.19 16.94
CA ARG A 115 10.44 4.33 16.01
C ARG A 115 10.79 3.76 14.65
N ILE A 116 9.78 3.39 13.89
CA ILE A 116 9.94 2.98 12.49
C ILE A 116 9.48 4.15 11.63
N ILE A 117 10.35 4.62 10.74
CA ILE A 117 10.07 5.75 9.84
C ILE A 117 10.29 5.33 8.39
N GLU A 118 9.63 6.02 7.46
CA GLU A 118 9.89 5.86 6.04
C GLU A 118 11.22 6.54 5.67
N LYS A 119 12.07 5.86 4.91
CA LYS A 119 13.27 6.47 4.30
C LYS A 119 12.76 7.42 3.22
N ALA A 120 12.99 8.72 3.41
CA ALA A 120 12.84 9.66 2.31
C ALA A 120 13.86 9.29 1.22
N GLU A 121 13.41 9.24 -0.04
CA GLU A 121 14.31 9.21 -1.19
C GLU A 121 15.19 10.46 -1.12
N VAL A 122 16.46 10.27 -0.78
CA VAL A 122 17.44 11.36 -0.79
C VAL A 122 18.02 11.41 -2.19
N ASP A 123 17.49 12.34 -2.99
CA ASP A 123 18.27 12.98 -4.04
C ASP A 123 19.55 13.54 -3.41
N SER A 124 20.68 13.19 -4.03
CA SER A 124 22.00 13.62 -3.61
C SER A 124 22.15 15.14 -3.78
N GLN A 125 21.82 15.93 -2.76
CA GLN A 125 22.40 17.25 -2.55
C GLN A 125 22.72 17.46 -1.07
N THR A 126 23.95 17.12 -0.72
CA THR A 126 24.67 17.68 0.39
C THR A 126 24.78 19.20 0.19
N GLN A 127 24.32 20.00 1.15
CA GLN A 127 25.13 21.06 1.79
C GLN A 127 24.31 21.87 2.78
N SER A 128 24.79 21.84 4.02
CA SER A 128 24.51 22.80 5.08
C SER A 128 24.77 24.23 4.59
N PRO A 129 24.00 25.26 4.98
CA PRO A 129 24.40 26.64 4.70
C PRO A 129 25.54 27.01 5.64
N GLN A 130 26.77 26.96 5.12
CA GLN A 130 27.89 27.70 5.68
C GLN A 130 27.72 29.19 5.34
N LEU A 131 27.85 30.01 6.37
CA LEU A 131 28.03 31.46 6.27
C LEU A 131 29.38 31.71 5.60
N GLU A 132 29.39 32.15 4.35
CA GLU A 132 30.58 32.73 3.74
C GLU A 132 30.50 34.26 3.68
N VAL A 133 31.60 34.81 4.17
CA VAL A 133 31.97 36.22 4.29
C VAL A 133 32.71 36.61 3.02
N HIS A 134 32.33 37.73 2.40
CA HIS A 134 33.18 38.71 1.69
C HIS A 134 32.27 39.63 0.85
N SER A 135 32.49 40.93 0.67
CA SER A 135 33.47 41.90 1.15
C SER A 135 32.97 43.29 0.70
N LYS A 136 33.32 44.32 1.50
CA LYS A 136 33.55 45.76 1.21
C LYS A 136 32.90 46.35 -0.06
N GLU A 137 32.18 47.46 0.02
CA GLU A 137 32.84 48.78 0.05
C GLU A 137 32.03 49.92 0.68
N LYS A 138 32.81 50.90 1.16
CA LYS A 138 32.43 52.12 1.86
C LYS A 138 31.83 53.15 0.90
N SER A 139 30.92 54.00 1.38
CA SER A 139 31.09 55.46 1.29
C SER A 139 30.01 56.22 2.06
N THR A 140 30.42 56.77 3.20
CA THR A 140 30.20 58.16 3.65
C THR A 140 28.79 58.76 3.69
N ARG A 141 28.32 58.97 4.93
CA ARG A 141 27.48 60.10 5.42
C ARG A 141 28.17 61.46 5.09
N PRO A 142 27.61 62.67 5.37
CA PRO A 142 26.48 62.98 6.27
C PRO A 142 25.53 64.08 5.75
N ASN A 143 24.39 64.29 6.43
CA ASN A 143 24.07 65.48 7.26
C ASN A 143 22.70 65.99 6.72
N ILE A 144 21.74 66.56 7.46
CA ILE A 144 21.72 67.15 8.79
C ILE A 144 20.23 67.28 9.19
N ASN A 145 19.94 67.04 10.47
CA ASN A 145 18.93 67.64 11.34
C ASN A 145 17.42 67.62 10.99
N ARG A 146 16.62 66.97 11.86
CA ARG A 146 15.73 67.58 12.91
C ARG A 146 14.39 68.05 12.31
N ARG A 147 13.19 67.76 12.82
CA ARG A 147 12.60 67.55 14.17
C ARG A 147 11.21 66.92 13.91
N ARG A 148 10.73 65.89 14.65
CA ARG A 148 9.85 65.97 15.86
C ARG A 148 8.75 67.05 15.74
N THR A 149 7.43 66.84 15.84
CA THR A 149 6.57 66.05 16.77
C THR A 149 5.10 66.29 16.33
N HIS A 150 4.25 65.27 16.14
CA HIS A 150 3.06 64.84 16.97
C HIS A 150 1.87 65.84 17.10
N PRO A 151 0.64 65.41 17.48
CA PRO A 151 -0.40 64.71 16.69
C PRO A 151 -1.79 65.43 16.83
N ILE A 152 -2.93 64.73 16.60
CA ILE A 152 -4.35 65.10 16.89
C ILE A 152 -5.07 65.74 15.68
N SER A 153 -6.33 65.49 15.31
CA SER A 153 -7.35 64.43 15.45
C SER A 153 -8.56 64.87 14.59
N LEU A 154 -9.50 63.95 14.29
CA LEU A 154 -10.91 64.15 13.88
C LEU A 154 -11.29 64.42 12.39
N GLN A 155 -11.61 63.32 11.69
CA GLN A 155 -12.75 63.02 10.77
C GLN A 155 -13.25 64.06 9.69
N PRO A 156 -14.24 63.73 8.83
CA PRO A 156 -13.99 63.18 7.51
C PRO A 156 -14.69 63.99 6.39
N GLN A 157 -14.01 64.33 5.29
CA GLN A 157 -14.72 64.76 4.08
C GLN A 157 -14.14 64.19 2.79
N GLN A 158 -15.09 63.87 1.92
CA GLN A 158 -15.00 63.14 0.66
C GLN A 158 -14.30 63.98 -0.42
N SER A 159 -13.46 63.35 -1.25
CA SER A 159 -13.55 63.48 -2.72
C SER A 159 -12.46 62.69 -3.46
N ALA A 160 -12.92 62.02 -4.52
CA ALA A 160 -12.29 61.76 -5.82
C ALA A 160 -10.78 61.39 -5.93
N ARG A 161 -10.57 60.11 -6.32
CA ARG A 161 -9.62 59.57 -7.33
C ARG A 161 -8.39 60.40 -7.72
N SER A 162 -7.20 59.85 -7.48
CA SER A 162 -6.23 59.54 -8.56
C SER A 162 -5.06 58.62 -8.10
N THR A 163 -5.01 57.46 -8.75
CA THR A 163 -3.88 56.63 -9.22
C THR A 163 -2.52 56.57 -8.48
N SER A 164 -2.25 55.34 -8.01
CA SER A 164 -1.05 54.50 -8.20
C SER A 164 0.26 54.79 -7.45
N VAL A 165 0.53 53.97 -6.41
CA VAL A 165 1.82 53.29 -6.21
C VAL A 165 1.59 51.91 -5.56
N LYS A 166 2.29 50.91 -6.09
CA LYS A 166 2.34 49.50 -5.68
C LYS A 166 2.67 49.33 -4.19
N SER A 167 1.79 48.66 -3.44
CA SER A 167 2.20 47.81 -2.31
C SER A 167 1.61 46.42 -2.54
N SER A 168 2.48 45.45 -2.86
CA SER A 168 2.12 44.04 -2.82
C SER A 168 1.99 43.64 -1.35
N CYS A 169 0.85 43.94 -0.77
CA CYS A 169 0.49 43.45 0.56
C CYS A 169 -0.23 42.12 0.38
N THR A 170 0.53 41.06 0.11
CA THR A 170 0.02 39.69 0.25
C THR A 170 -0.03 39.35 1.73
N PHE A 171 -1.17 39.63 2.34
CA PHE A 171 -1.58 39.09 3.63
C PHE A 171 -1.86 37.58 3.53
N PRO A 172 -1.71 36.82 4.63
CA PRO A 172 -1.39 35.39 4.61
C PRO A 172 -2.40 34.53 3.86
N LYS A 173 -1.95 33.38 3.31
CA LYS A 173 -2.85 32.30 2.90
C LYS A 173 -3.74 31.94 4.10
N SER A 174 -5.02 32.31 4.01
CA SER A 174 -6.04 32.08 5.03
C SER A 174 -6.27 30.59 5.31
N LEU A 175 -6.73 30.27 6.53
CA LEU A 175 -6.91 28.94 7.13
C LEU A 175 -7.21 27.77 6.16
N SER A 176 -6.63 26.59 6.47
CA SER A 176 -7.11 25.34 5.90
C SER A 176 -8.40 24.88 6.60
N VAL A 177 -9.08 23.91 6.01
CA VAL A 177 -10.53 23.83 6.13
C VAL A 177 -11.06 22.46 6.55
N VAL A 178 -10.25 21.44 6.91
CA VAL A 178 -10.71 20.65 8.11
C VAL A 178 -10.78 21.59 9.31
N HIS A 179 -10.08 22.71 9.21
CA HIS A 179 -9.60 23.50 10.33
C HIS A 179 -10.49 24.66 10.67
N MET A 180 -11.01 25.39 9.68
CA MET A 180 -12.25 26.13 9.91
C MET A 180 -13.47 25.21 10.02
N LEU A 181 -13.26 23.98 9.55
CA LEU A 181 -14.13 22.86 9.29
C LEU A 181 -14.43 21.87 10.44
N LYS A 182 -15.24 22.19 11.39
CA LYS A 182 -16.49 22.81 11.01
C LYS A 182 -16.76 24.01 11.90
N LEU A 183 -15.71 24.50 12.61
CA LEU A 183 -15.53 25.59 13.61
C LEU A 183 -16.66 25.89 14.60
N GLY A 184 -17.81 25.25 14.47
CA GLY A 184 -18.93 25.40 15.38
C GLY A 184 -20.09 24.45 15.06
N LYS A 185 -19.98 23.57 14.07
CA LYS A 185 -21.01 22.60 13.73
C LYS A 185 -20.55 21.18 13.99
N VAL A 186 -21.48 20.35 14.46
CA VAL A 186 -21.27 18.90 14.65
C VAL A 186 -20.81 18.29 13.33
N ILE A 187 -19.65 17.64 13.37
CA ILE A 187 -19.11 16.93 12.23
C ILE A 187 -19.93 15.65 12.08
N LYS A 188 -20.89 15.67 11.15
CA LYS A 188 -21.61 14.46 10.76
C LYS A 188 -20.60 13.43 10.28
N GLU A 189 -20.66 12.24 10.87
CA GLU A 189 -19.92 11.09 10.37
C GLU A 189 -20.31 10.85 8.92
N LYS A 190 -19.32 10.50 8.09
CA LYS A 190 -19.65 10.00 6.76
C LYS A 190 -20.44 8.70 6.96
N PRO A 191 -21.52 8.47 6.21
CA PRO A 191 -22.22 7.21 6.29
C PRO A 191 -21.20 6.11 6.00
N SER A 192 -21.08 5.20 6.95
CA SER A 192 -20.29 4.01 6.81
C SER A 192 -21.22 2.85 6.48
N THR A 193 -20.68 1.90 5.75
CA THR A 193 -21.35 0.66 5.39
C THR A 193 -20.56 -0.48 6.00
N ILE A 194 -21.27 -1.38 6.66
CA ILE A 194 -20.69 -2.63 7.14
C ILE A 194 -20.66 -3.59 5.96
N ILE A 195 -19.49 -4.16 5.69
CA ILE A 195 -19.31 -5.23 4.72
C ILE A 195 -18.72 -6.42 5.46
N GLU A 196 -19.41 -7.55 5.39
CA GLU A 196 -18.93 -8.84 5.85
C GLU A 196 -17.97 -9.41 4.81
N LEU A 197 -16.68 -9.47 5.14
CA LEU A 197 -15.65 -9.99 4.23
C LEU A 197 -15.36 -11.47 4.46
N SER A 198 -15.21 -12.22 3.39
CA SER A 198 -14.67 -13.58 3.40
C SER A 198 -13.55 -13.72 2.37
N SER A 199 -12.52 -14.48 2.73
CA SER A 199 -11.38 -14.78 1.87
C SER A 199 -11.35 -16.26 1.51
N PHE A 200 -10.81 -16.59 0.35
CA PHE A 200 -10.61 -17.98 -0.08
C PHE A 200 -9.13 -18.36 0.00
N ASP A 201 -8.82 -19.50 0.62
CA ASP A 201 -7.47 -20.07 0.64
C ASP A 201 -7.34 -21.12 -0.48
N ILE A 202 -6.54 -20.79 -1.50
CA ILE A 202 -6.32 -21.67 -2.66
C ILE A 202 -5.56 -22.96 -2.31
N ASN A 203 -4.79 -23.00 -1.22
CA ASN A 203 -4.01 -24.18 -0.86
C ASN A 203 -4.88 -25.19 -0.10
N GLN A 204 -5.80 -24.70 0.74
CA GLN A 204 -6.75 -25.54 1.45
C GLN A 204 -8.03 -25.79 0.65
N MET A 205 -8.27 -25.02 -0.43
CA MET A 205 -9.50 -25.03 -1.21
C MET A 205 -10.76 -24.71 -0.37
N GLU A 206 -10.59 -23.83 0.61
CA GLU A 206 -11.61 -23.51 1.60
C GLU A 206 -11.85 -22.00 1.73
N TRP A 207 -13.10 -21.64 1.99
CA TRP A 207 -13.48 -20.28 2.37
C TRP A 207 -13.20 -20.04 3.85
N SER A 208 -12.92 -18.79 4.23
CA SER A 208 -12.73 -18.44 5.63
C SER A 208 -13.97 -18.86 6.44
N PRO A 209 -13.79 -19.53 7.59
CA PRO A 209 -14.90 -20.10 8.36
C PRO A 209 -15.82 -19.02 8.94
N GLU A 210 -15.28 -17.82 9.15
CA GLU A 210 -16.03 -16.67 9.64
C GLU A 210 -15.88 -15.48 8.69
N PHE A 211 -16.93 -14.67 8.62
CA PHE A 211 -16.88 -13.36 7.98
C PHE A 211 -16.22 -12.35 8.92
N CYS A 212 -15.33 -11.53 8.36
CA CYS A 212 -14.79 -10.38 9.05
C CYS A 212 -15.67 -9.16 8.78
N CYS A 213 -16.47 -8.74 9.76
CA CYS A 213 -17.30 -7.54 9.64
C CYS A 213 -16.42 -6.29 9.70
N LEU A 214 -16.40 -5.53 8.61
CA LEU A 214 -15.60 -4.32 8.48
C LEU A 214 -16.45 -3.13 8.13
N GLU A 215 -16.11 -2.01 8.75
CA GLU A 215 -16.73 -0.72 8.44
C GLU A 215 -15.94 -0.03 7.31
N PHE A 216 -16.63 0.28 6.22
CA PHE A 216 -16.11 1.02 5.08
C PHE A 216 -16.84 2.34 4.91
N VAL A 217 -16.08 3.40 4.64
CA VAL A 217 -16.61 4.66 4.13
C VAL A 217 -16.48 4.62 2.62
N ILE A 218 -17.57 4.32 1.92
CA ILE A 218 -17.61 4.23 0.46
C ILE A 218 -17.85 5.62 -0.13
N ASN A 219 -17.02 6.02 -1.09
CA ASN A 219 -17.23 7.23 -1.87
C ASN A 219 -18.37 6.97 -2.88
N PRO A 220 -19.44 7.78 -2.90
CA PRO A 220 -20.56 7.58 -3.83
C PRO A 220 -20.19 7.84 -5.29
N VAL A 221 -19.04 8.47 -5.57
CA VAL A 221 -18.56 8.72 -6.93
C VAL A 221 -18.03 7.42 -7.53
N VAL A 222 -18.61 7.03 -8.66
CA VAL A 222 -18.14 5.89 -9.46
C VAL A 222 -16.77 6.23 -10.05
N ILE A 223 -15.78 5.38 -9.82
CA ILE A 223 -14.41 5.55 -10.33
C ILE A 223 -14.14 4.72 -11.59
N GLY A 224 -15.03 3.79 -11.93
CA GLY A 224 -14.95 2.98 -13.15
C GLY A 224 -16.21 2.16 -13.36
N VAL A 225 -16.54 1.87 -14.62
CA VAL A 225 -17.67 1.03 -15.02
C VAL A 225 -17.17 0.05 -16.08
N GLY A 226 -17.27 -1.24 -15.80
CA GLY A 226 -17.04 -2.31 -16.77
C GLY A 226 -18.36 -2.90 -17.28
N GLY A 227 -18.28 -4.01 -18.01
CA GLY A 227 -19.48 -4.68 -18.55
C GLY A 227 -20.43 -5.23 -17.48
N PHE A 228 -19.89 -5.69 -16.34
CA PHE A 228 -20.65 -6.35 -15.29
C PHE A 228 -20.79 -5.55 -13.99
N ARG A 229 -19.82 -4.70 -13.69
CA ARG A 229 -19.69 -4.06 -12.36
C ARG A 229 -19.30 -2.59 -12.49
N LYS A 230 -19.69 -1.82 -11.49
CA LYS A 230 -19.22 -0.45 -11.24
C LYS A 230 -18.38 -0.42 -9.97
N ALA A 231 -17.31 0.37 -9.99
CA ALA A 231 -16.31 0.45 -8.95
C ALA A 231 -16.44 1.76 -8.15
N PHE A 232 -16.27 1.67 -6.83
CA PHE A 232 -16.27 2.79 -5.89
C PHE A 232 -15.01 2.74 -5.03
N SER A 233 -14.35 3.88 -4.84
CA SER A 233 -13.26 3.97 -3.85
C SER A 233 -13.84 3.91 -2.43
N ALA A 234 -13.19 3.20 -1.52
CA ALA A 234 -13.56 3.13 -0.12
C ALA A 234 -12.34 3.21 0.80
N THR A 235 -12.58 3.60 2.05
CA THR A 235 -11.56 3.59 3.11
C THR A 235 -12.12 2.90 4.34
N SER A 236 -11.31 2.12 5.05
CA SER A 236 -11.70 1.54 6.35
C SER A 236 -11.04 2.28 7.50
N ARG A 237 -11.68 2.28 8.67
CA ARG A 237 -11.14 2.83 9.92
C ARG A 237 -10.32 1.82 10.73
N ARG A 238 -10.38 0.53 10.39
CA ARG A 238 -9.74 -0.55 11.14
C ARG A 238 -8.23 -0.61 10.86
N ASP A 239 -7.41 -0.86 11.87
CA ASP A 239 -5.93 -0.75 11.79
C ASP A 239 -5.26 -1.63 10.72
N ASP A 240 -5.83 -2.79 10.41
CA ASP A 240 -5.36 -3.72 9.37
C ASP A 240 -5.83 -3.33 7.96
N PHE A 241 -6.90 -2.54 7.83
CA PHE A 241 -7.49 -2.11 6.56
C PHE A 241 -7.38 -0.59 6.29
N ASN A 242 -6.87 0.21 7.23
CA ASN A 242 -6.76 1.67 7.09
C ASN A 242 -5.55 2.13 6.25
N THR A 243 -4.62 1.22 5.96
CA THR A 243 -3.36 1.55 5.28
C THR A 243 -3.50 1.71 3.78
N SER A 244 -4.61 1.24 3.22
CA SER A 244 -4.88 1.22 1.78
C SER A 244 -6.20 1.90 1.45
N THR A 245 -6.27 2.49 0.26
CA THR A 245 -7.57 2.76 -0.38
C THR A 245 -8.08 1.45 -0.97
N TRP A 246 -9.36 1.19 -0.82
CA TRP A 246 -10.03 0.00 -1.30
C TRP A 246 -10.93 0.34 -2.48
N VAL A 247 -11.28 -0.67 -3.26
CA VAL A 247 -12.27 -0.60 -4.31
C VAL A 247 -13.38 -1.59 -3.97
N VAL A 248 -14.60 -1.08 -3.86
CA VAL A 248 -15.81 -1.89 -3.72
C VAL A 248 -16.48 -1.94 -5.09
N LYS A 249 -16.64 -3.14 -5.67
CA LYS A 249 -17.30 -3.33 -6.96
C LYS A 249 -18.68 -3.92 -6.77
N LYS A 250 -19.69 -3.21 -7.28
CA LYS A 250 -21.10 -3.60 -7.26
C LYS A 250 -21.54 -4.06 -8.64
N TYR A 251 -22.40 -5.07 -8.72
CA TYR A 251 -22.96 -5.50 -10.00
C TYR A 251 -23.89 -4.45 -10.59
N LEU A 252 -23.95 -4.42 -11.93
CA LEU A 252 -24.98 -3.70 -12.67
C LEU A 252 -26.26 -4.55 -12.71
N ALA A 253 -27.42 -3.91 -12.90
CA ALA A 253 -28.70 -4.62 -12.90
C ALA A 253 -28.78 -5.67 -14.03
N ASN A 254 -28.32 -5.32 -15.23
CA ASN A 254 -28.23 -6.26 -16.36
C ASN A 254 -27.29 -7.44 -16.08
N ALA A 255 -26.19 -7.21 -15.35
CA ALA A 255 -25.26 -8.26 -14.96
C ALA A 255 -25.91 -9.28 -14.03
N LEU A 256 -26.74 -8.83 -13.08
CA LEU A 256 -27.51 -9.72 -12.21
C LEU A 256 -28.51 -10.58 -12.99
N GLU A 257 -29.12 -10.05 -14.04
CA GLU A 257 -29.99 -10.84 -14.92
C GLU A 257 -29.21 -11.87 -15.72
N ASN A 258 -28.03 -11.52 -16.24
CA ASN A 258 -27.14 -12.49 -16.92
C ASN A 258 -26.69 -13.62 -15.98
N ILE A 259 -26.36 -13.29 -14.74
CA ILE A 259 -25.97 -14.28 -13.71
C ILE A 259 -27.13 -15.26 -13.45
N LYS A 260 -28.36 -14.74 -13.27
CA LYS A 260 -29.55 -15.57 -13.10
C LYS A 260 -29.82 -16.45 -14.32
N ALA A 261 -29.61 -15.95 -15.53
CA ALA A 261 -29.79 -16.71 -16.77
C ALA A 261 -28.84 -17.92 -16.87
N THR A 262 -27.71 -17.89 -16.15
CA THR A 262 -26.79 -19.04 -16.00
C THR A 262 -27.12 -19.95 -14.81
N ASN A 263 -28.31 -19.84 -14.22
CA ASN A 263 -28.74 -20.57 -13.02
C ASN A 263 -27.82 -20.37 -11.80
N GLN A 264 -27.13 -19.24 -11.72
CA GLN A 264 -26.24 -18.90 -10.61
C GLN A 264 -26.87 -17.84 -9.71
N THR A 265 -26.58 -17.91 -8.41
CA THR A 265 -26.86 -16.81 -7.48
C THR A 265 -25.75 -15.75 -7.54
N PRO A 266 -26.03 -14.49 -7.17
CA PRO A 266 -24.98 -13.46 -7.06
C PRO A 266 -23.86 -13.85 -6.09
N GLU A 267 -24.17 -14.60 -5.04
CA GLU A 267 -23.18 -15.14 -4.10
C GLU A 267 -22.24 -16.15 -4.78
N GLN A 268 -22.79 -17.17 -5.42
CA GLN A 268 -22.01 -18.18 -6.15
C GLN A 268 -21.13 -17.54 -7.22
N HIS A 269 -21.70 -16.63 -8.01
CA HIS A 269 -20.94 -15.93 -9.04
C HIS A 269 -19.79 -15.10 -8.44
N THR A 270 -20.03 -14.38 -7.34
CA THR A 270 -18.98 -13.59 -6.68
C THR A 270 -17.89 -14.46 -6.06
N ARG A 271 -18.26 -15.63 -5.52
CA ARG A 271 -17.28 -16.64 -5.09
C ARG A 271 -16.39 -17.08 -6.25
N LYS A 272 -16.97 -17.39 -7.41
CA LYS A 272 -16.22 -17.77 -8.63
C LYS A 272 -15.29 -16.66 -9.10
N VAL A 273 -15.74 -15.39 -9.07
CA VAL A 273 -14.88 -14.23 -9.40
C VAL A 273 -13.65 -14.15 -8.49
N VAL A 274 -13.82 -14.31 -7.18
CA VAL A 274 -12.71 -14.31 -6.22
C VAL A 274 -11.77 -15.49 -6.44
N GLN A 275 -12.31 -16.70 -6.62
CA GLN A 275 -11.52 -17.91 -6.87
C GLN A 275 -10.71 -17.80 -8.17
N MET A 276 -11.33 -17.31 -9.24
CA MET A 276 -10.70 -17.07 -10.53
C MET A 276 -9.55 -16.06 -10.43
N HIS A 277 -9.76 -14.94 -9.74
CA HIS A 277 -8.71 -13.96 -9.50
C HIS A 277 -7.52 -14.56 -8.73
N LEU A 278 -7.79 -15.39 -7.72
CA LEU A 278 -6.74 -16.07 -6.96
C LEU A 278 -6.00 -17.12 -7.79
N LEU A 279 -6.68 -17.79 -8.72
CA LEU A 279 -6.08 -18.72 -9.67
C LEU A 279 -5.16 -17.99 -10.67
N ALA A 280 -5.62 -16.87 -11.24
CA ALA A 280 -4.78 -16.02 -12.09
C ALA A 280 -3.55 -15.49 -11.34
N ARG A 281 -3.72 -15.08 -10.08
CA ARG A 281 -2.62 -14.70 -9.18
C ARG A 281 -1.63 -15.85 -8.96
N ASN A 282 -2.13 -17.08 -8.83
CA ASN A 282 -1.29 -18.26 -8.68
C ASN A 282 -0.46 -18.52 -9.94
N PHE A 283 -1.05 -18.40 -11.14
CA PHE A 283 -0.30 -18.50 -12.39
C PHE A 283 0.78 -17.43 -12.52
N ALA A 284 0.48 -16.18 -12.18
CA ALA A 284 1.47 -15.10 -12.19
C ALA A 284 2.66 -15.39 -11.25
N LYS A 285 2.40 -15.94 -10.07
CA LYS A 285 3.44 -16.38 -9.13
C LYS A 285 4.25 -17.56 -9.68
N GLN A 286 3.61 -18.55 -10.29
CA GLN A 286 4.31 -19.69 -10.89
C GLN A 286 5.19 -19.27 -12.08
N LEU A 287 4.71 -18.35 -12.92
CA LEU A 287 5.49 -17.75 -13.99
C LEU A 287 6.74 -17.07 -13.43
N GLN A 288 6.59 -16.25 -12.38
CA GLN A 288 7.72 -15.64 -11.70
C GLN A 288 8.71 -16.68 -11.17
N GLN A 289 8.22 -17.74 -10.53
CA GLN A 289 9.07 -18.82 -10.03
C GLN A 289 9.84 -19.52 -11.15
N GLU A 290 9.21 -19.74 -12.31
CA GLU A 290 9.85 -20.37 -13.47
C GLU A 290 10.93 -19.46 -14.08
N VAL A 291 10.69 -18.15 -14.16
CA VAL A 291 11.72 -17.16 -14.55
C VAL A 291 12.91 -17.20 -13.59
N CYS A 292 12.68 -17.15 -12.27
CA CYS A 292 13.74 -17.22 -11.27
C CYS A 292 14.51 -18.54 -11.34
N LYS A 293 13.81 -19.67 -11.51
CA LYS A 293 14.44 -21.00 -11.62
C LYS A 293 15.38 -21.10 -12.82
N ARG A 294 15.11 -20.34 -13.88
CA ARG A 294 15.92 -20.25 -15.10
C ARG A 294 17.00 -19.16 -15.04
N ASN A 295 17.13 -18.43 -13.93
CA ASN A 295 18.03 -17.29 -13.75
C ASN A 295 17.80 -16.16 -14.75
N ASN A 296 16.53 -15.90 -15.10
CA ASN A 296 16.13 -14.93 -16.10
C ASN A 296 15.50 -13.66 -15.49
N GLU A 297 15.56 -13.49 -14.17
CA GLU A 297 14.90 -12.41 -13.45
C GLU A 297 15.40 -11.01 -13.82
N GLU A 298 16.69 -10.86 -14.12
CA GLU A 298 17.27 -9.58 -14.51
C GLU A 298 16.75 -9.14 -15.89
N VAL A 299 16.70 -10.07 -16.84
CA VAL A 299 16.20 -9.82 -18.20
C VAL A 299 14.67 -9.64 -18.19
N TYR A 300 13.96 -10.42 -17.37
CA TYR A 300 12.52 -10.29 -17.26
C TYR A 300 12.13 -8.97 -16.62
N GLY A 301 12.84 -8.53 -15.58
CA GLY A 301 12.52 -7.32 -14.82
C GLY A 301 11.27 -7.46 -13.96
N GLU A 302 10.46 -6.41 -13.86
CA GLU A 302 9.26 -6.41 -12.99
C GLU A 302 8.18 -7.39 -13.46
N PHE A 303 7.56 -8.10 -12.50
CA PHE A 303 6.58 -9.15 -12.75
C PHE A 303 5.14 -8.65 -12.67
N MET A 304 4.29 -9.24 -13.51
CA MET A 304 2.85 -9.08 -13.39
C MET A 304 2.34 -9.67 -12.07
N SER A 305 1.47 -8.94 -11.39
CA SER A 305 0.95 -9.35 -10.10
C SER A 305 -0.48 -8.89 -9.88
N TYR A 306 -1.26 -9.76 -9.24
CA TYR A 306 -2.64 -9.47 -8.82
C TYR A 306 -2.68 -9.20 -7.31
N SER A 307 -3.43 -8.16 -6.92
CA SER A 307 -3.66 -7.80 -5.52
C SER A 307 -4.60 -8.78 -4.80
N ASN A 308 -4.80 -8.57 -3.50
CA ASN A 308 -5.81 -9.30 -2.75
C ASN A 308 -7.22 -8.86 -3.15
N ILE A 309 -8.15 -9.81 -3.13
CA ILE A 309 -9.58 -9.62 -3.36
C ILE A 309 -10.35 -10.43 -2.30
N TYR A 310 -11.50 -9.91 -1.91
CA TYR A 310 -12.39 -10.50 -0.92
C TYR A 310 -13.81 -10.57 -1.47
N LEU A 311 -14.54 -11.61 -1.07
CA LEU A 311 -15.99 -11.65 -1.14
C LEU A 311 -16.52 -10.70 -0.08
N GLY A 312 -17.38 -9.76 -0.45
CA GLY A 312 -18.09 -8.88 0.49
C GLY A 312 -19.58 -9.10 0.42
N LYS A 313 -20.25 -9.07 1.58
CA LYS A 313 -21.70 -8.99 1.69
C LYS A 313 -22.09 -7.72 2.44
N MET A 314 -22.94 -6.91 1.82
CA MET A 314 -23.45 -5.66 2.39
C MET A 314 -24.64 -5.91 3.31
N ASP A 315 -25.01 -4.91 4.10
CA ASP A 315 -26.11 -4.93 5.07
C ASP A 315 -27.49 -5.14 4.42
N ASP A 316 -27.67 -4.66 3.19
CA ASP A 316 -28.85 -4.91 2.36
C ASP A 316 -28.87 -6.30 1.69
N GLY A 317 -27.83 -7.11 1.92
CA GLY A 317 -27.66 -8.44 1.33
C GLY A 317 -27.01 -8.46 -0.06
N GLU A 318 -26.62 -7.31 -0.61
CA GLU A 318 -25.88 -7.23 -1.88
C GLU A 318 -24.49 -7.86 -1.76
N PHE A 319 -24.12 -8.71 -2.74
CA PHE A 319 -22.77 -9.27 -2.85
C PHE A 319 -21.87 -8.38 -3.71
N VAL A 320 -20.67 -8.13 -3.21
CA VAL A 320 -19.66 -7.25 -3.82
C VAL A 320 -18.30 -7.92 -3.79
N THR A 321 -17.35 -7.41 -4.59
CA THR A 321 -15.93 -7.70 -4.38
C THR A 321 -15.23 -6.49 -3.77
N VAL A 322 -14.33 -6.75 -2.84
CA VAL A 322 -13.48 -5.71 -2.22
C VAL A 322 -12.02 -6.02 -2.52
N GLU A 323 -11.30 -5.06 -3.10
CA GLU A 323 -9.90 -5.22 -3.51
C GLU A 323 -9.10 -3.94 -3.25
N GLU A 324 -7.78 -4.06 -3.33
CA GLU A 324 -6.88 -2.90 -3.16
C GLU A 324 -6.98 -1.95 -4.36
N PHE A 325 -6.99 -0.64 -4.08
CA PHE A 325 -6.94 0.37 -5.13
C PHE A 325 -5.57 0.38 -5.81
N VAL A 326 -5.59 0.23 -7.13
CA VAL A 326 -4.39 0.36 -7.98
C VAL A 326 -4.37 1.75 -8.61
N LYS A 327 -3.29 2.50 -8.38
CA LYS A 327 -3.07 3.83 -8.95
C LYS A 327 -2.40 3.72 -10.31
N GLY A 328 -2.89 4.48 -11.29
CA GLY A 328 -2.23 4.68 -12.59
C GLY A 328 -3.23 4.77 -13.73
N SER A 329 -2.73 4.68 -14.97
CA SER A 329 -3.58 4.49 -16.15
C SER A 329 -4.09 3.07 -16.19
N PHE A 330 -5.30 2.91 -16.70
CA PHE A 330 -5.89 1.61 -16.92
C PHE A 330 -5.73 1.22 -18.38
N ASP A 331 -5.08 0.09 -18.61
CA ASP A 331 -4.84 -0.47 -19.92
C ASP A 331 -5.36 -1.91 -19.95
N LYS A 332 -6.08 -2.25 -21.02
CA LYS A 332 -6.46 -3.62 -21.34
C LYS A 332 -5.45 -4.15 -22.35
N TYR A 333 -4.81 -5.27 -22.02
CA TYR A 333 -3.76 -5.89 -22.86
C TYR A 333 -4.30 -7.06 -23.67
N ILE A 334 -5.22 -7.82 -23.09
CA ILE A 334 -5.89 -8.96 -23.72
C ILE A 334 -7.35 -8.88 -23.31
N ASN A 335 -8.28 -9.07 -24.23
CA ASN A 335 -9.72 -9.08 -23.93
C ASN A 335 -10.19 -10.49 -23.55
N ASN A 336 -11.43 -10.62 -23.06
CA ASN A 336 -11.99 -11.91 -22.65
C ASN A 336 -12.24 -12.87 -23.83
N ASP A 337 -12.37 -12.35 -25.06
CA ASP A 337 -12.44 -13.12 -26.31
C ASP A 337 -11.07 -13.51 -26.86
N GLY A 338 -9.97 -13.26 -26.13
CA GLY A 338 -8.61 -13.59 -26.55
C GLY A 338 -7.94 -12.57 -27.48
N THR A 339 -8.65 -11.51 -27.91
CA THR A 339 -8.06 -10.48 -28.79
C THR A 339 -6.98 -9.68 -28.09
N LEU A 340 -5.89 -9.38 -28.80
CA LEU A 340 -4.80 -8.56 -28.29
C LEU A 340 -5.17 -7.08 -28.39
N CYS A 341 -5.11 -6.38 -27.25
CA CYS A 341 -5.51 -4.98 -27.14
C CYS A 341 -4.30 -4.03 -27.16
N GLY A 342 -4.48 -2.84 -27.74
CA GLY A 342 -3.46 -1.78 -27.75
C GLY A 342 -2.20 -2.10 -28.57
N THR A 343 -1.21 -1.22 -28.49
CA THR A 343 0.07 -1.39 -29.19
C THR A 343 0.94 -2.46 -28.54
N SER A 344 1.73 -3.18 -29.35
CA SER A 344 2.71 -4.14 -28.83
C SER A 344 3.81 -3.43 -28.05
N THR A 345 3.70 -3.50 -26.72
CA THR A 345 4.67 -2.97 -25.76
C THR A 345 5.24 -4.11 -24.94
N TYR A 346 6.38 -3.90 -24.25
CA TYR A 346 6.95 -4.92 -23.37
C TYR A 346 5.98 -5.36 -22.26
N ILE A 347 5.10 -4.46 -21.78
CA ILE A 347 4.05 -4.81 -20.82
C ILE A 347 3.02 -5.74 -21.46
N ARG A 348 2.55 -5.43 -22.69
CA ARG A 348 1.63 -6.31 -23.41
C ARG A 348 2.25 -7.68 -23.66
N MET A 349 3.52 -7.74 -24.08
CA MET A 349 4.23 -9.00 -24.31
C MET A 349 4.36 -9.85 -23.03
N LYS A 350 4.49 -9.21 -21.86
CA LYS A 350 4.41 -9.91 -20.56
C LYS A 350 3.01 -10.43 -20.26
N ALA A 351 1.95 -9.68 -20.59
CA ALA A 351 0.56 -10.15 -20.46
C ALA A 351 0.34 -11.38 -21.33
N GLU A 352 0.76 -11.30 -22.59
CA GLU A 352 0.70 -12.40 -23.55
C GLU A 352 1.45 -13.64 -23.03
N SER A 353 2.66 -13.46 -22.46
CA SER A 353 3.42 -14.56 -21.85
C SER A 353 2.70 -15.20 -20.66
N LEU A 354 1.92 -14.43 -19.89
CA LEU A 354 1.13 -14.95 -18.77
C LEU A 354 -0.06 -15.78 -19.26
N SER A 355 -0.79 -15.31 -20.28
CA SER A 355 -1.86 -16.09 -20.92
C SER A 355 -1.32 -17.40 -21.49
N HIS A 356 -0.27 -17.33 -22.31
CA HIS A 356 0.37 -18.51 -22.88
C HIS A 356 0.87 -19.47 -21.78
N TYR A 357 1.59 -18.96 -20.77
CA TYR A 357 2.06 -19.78 -19.66
C TYR A 357 0.92 -20.50 -18.95
N SER A 358 -0.20 -19.83 -18.69
CA SER A 358 -1.35 -20.46 -18.03
C SER A 358 -1.99 -21.57 -18.85
N TYR A 359 -2.00 -21.43 -20.18
CA TYR A 359 -2.50 -22.45 -21.11
C TYR A 359 -1.64 -23.72 -21.08
N VAL A 360 -0.32 -23.57 -21.27
CA VAL A 360 0.61 -24.71 -21.23
C VAL A 360 0.63 -25.34 -19.84
N ARG A 361 0.66 -24.51 -18.78
CA ARG A 361 0.75 -24.99 -17.40
C ARG A 361 -0.48 -25.76 -16.95
N SER A 362 -1.65 -25.46 -17.53
CA SER A 362 -2.91 -26.16 -17.25
C SER A 362 -3.13 -27.40 -18.12
N HIS A 363 -2.13 -27.80 -18.93
CA HIS A 363 -2.28 -28.85 -19.93
C HIS A 363 -3.43 -28.56 -20.91
N GLU A 364 -3.48 -27.32 -21.39
CA GLU A 364 -4.41 -26.88 -22.44
C GLU A 364 -5.89 -26.89 -22.01
N LYS A 365 -6.15 -26.95 -20.69
CA LYS A 365 -7.52 -26.99 -20.14
C LYS A 365 -8.10 -25.63 -19.86
N LEU A 366 -7.26 -24.63 -19.59
CA LEU A 366 -7.70 -23.27 -19.34
C LEU A 366 -6.62 -22.24 -19.69
N MET A 367 -7.05 -21.01 -19.95
CA MET A 367 -6.18 -19.87 -20.22
C MET A 367 -6.68 -18.64 -19.47
N VAL A 368 -5.78 -17.93 -18.80
CA VAL A 368 -6.06 -16.62 -18.20
C VAL A 368 -6.18 -15.60 -19.34
N VAL A 369 -7.32 -14.93 -19.40
CA VAL A 369 -7.65 -13.89 -20.38
C VAL A 369 -8.19 -12.65 -19.67
N ASP A 370 -8.70 -11.68 -20.42
CA ASP A 370 -9.11 -10.37 -19.92
C ASP A 370 -8.02 -9.69 -19.06
N ILE A 371 -6.77 -9.76 -19.52
CA ILE A 371 -5.63 -9.23 -18.79
C ILE A 371 -5.63 -7.70 -18.90
N GLN A 372 -5.94 -7.04 -17.80
CA GLN A 372 -6.06 -5.60 -17.68
C GLN A 372 -5.48 -5.10 -16.35
N GLY A 373 -5.01 -3.85 -16.34
CA GLY A 373 -4.38 -3.30 -15.14
C GLY A 373 -3.70 -1.96 -15.34
N SER A 374 -2.86 -1.60 -14.37
CA SER A 374 -1.97 -0.44 -14.44
C SER A 374 -0.53 -0.92 -14.43
N SER A 375 0.14 -0.84 -15.58
CA SER A 375 1.47 -1.43 -15.79
C SER A 375 1.47 -2.91 -15.36
N HIS A 376 2.26 -3.30 -14.35
CA HIS A 376 2.41 -4.69 -13.88
C HIS A 376 1.40 -5.10 -12.80
N LYS A 377 0.52 -4.19 -12.36
CA LYS A 377 -0.53 -4.48 -11.37
C LYS A 377 -1.84 -4.77 -12.08
N LEU A 378 -2.24 -6.03 -12.04
CA LEU A 378 -3.40 -6.57 -12.75
C LEU A 378 -4.59 -6.76 -11.81
N PHE A 379 -5.79 -6.72 -12.38
CA PHE A 379 -7.05 -6.93 -11.67
C PHE A 379 -8.15 -7.36 -12.64
N ASP A 380 -9.23 -7.95 -12.11
CA ASP A 380 -10.35 -8.48 -12.89
C ASP A 380 -9.94 -9.37 -14.07
N PRO A 381 -9.18 -10.45 -13.84
CA PRO A 381 -8.93 -11.43 -14.88
C PRO A 381 -10.21 -12.20 -15.23
N GLU A 382 -10.21 -12.84 -16.39
CA GLU A 382 -11.19 -13.88 -16.76
C GLU A 382 -10.45 -15.18 -17.09
N ILE A 383 -11.17 -16.30 -17.11
CA ILE A 383 -10.63 -17.60 -17.54
C ILE A 383 -11.46 -18.12 -18.72
N ALA A 384 -10.74 -18.46 -19.79
CA ALA A 384 -11.26 -19.26 -20.88
C ALA A 384 -10.96 -20.74 -20.58
N SER A 385 -11.98 -21.57 -20.37
CA SER A 385 -11.82 -23.01 -20.16
C SER A 385 -12.16 -23.82 -21.40
N TYR A 386 -11.68 -25.05 -21.48
CA TYR A 386 -12.00 -25.94 -22.60
C TYR A 386 -13.51 -26.22 -22.68
N GLU A 387 -14.15 -26.47 -21.54
CA GLU A 387 -15.59 -26.71 -21.43
C GLU A 387 -16.29 -25.50 -20.81
N LEU A 388 -17.55 -25.24 -21.18
CA LEU A 388 -18.35 -24.16 -20.57
C LEU A 388 -19.02 -24.60 -19.26
N GLN A 389 -19.38 -25.88 -19.17
CA GLN A 389 -20.16 -26.46 -18.10
C GLN A 389 -19.65 -27.86 -17.78
N GLU A 390 -19.76 -28.24 -16.50
CA GLU A 390 -19.57 -29.60 -16.00
C GLU A 390 -20.71 -29.88 -15.01
N ASP A 391 -21.35 -31.06 -15.09
CA ASP A 391 -22.48 -31.44 -14.21
C ASP A 391 -23.61 -30.39 -14.11
N ASP A 392 -24.02 -29.82 -15.25
CA ASP A 392 -25.01 -28.73 -15.38
C ASP A 392 -24.62 -27.40 -14.67
N GLU A 393 -23.37 -27.27 -14.20
CA GLU A 393 -22.84 -26.06 -13.59
C GLU A 393 -21.91 -25.31 -14.55
N TYR A 394 -22.12 -24.00 -14.73
CA TYR A 394 -21.20 -23.15 -15.49
C TYR A 394 -19.84 -23.03 -14.81
N LEU A 395 -18.78 -23.29 -15.57
CA LEU A 395 -17.40 -23.16 -15.10
C LEU A 395 -16.99 -21.68 -15.08
N PHE A 396 -16.33 -21.26 -14.00
CA PHE A 396 -15.87 -19.89 -13.76
C PHE A 396 -17.01 -18.86 -13.84
N SER A 397 -16.73 -17.67 -14.38
CA SER A 397 -17.71 -16.57 -14.42
C SER A 397 -18.50 -16.56 -15.73
N THR A 398 -19.52 -15.72 -15.79
CA THR A 398 -20.33 -15.47 -17.00
C THR A 398 -19.53 -14.90 -18.19
N GLY A 399 -18.29 -14.44 -17.98
CA GLY A 399 -17.40 -13.95 -19.03
C GLY A 399 -16.58 -15.03 -19.76
N ASN A 400 -16.70 -16.29 -19.36
CA ASN A 400 -15.97 -17.42 -19.95
C ASN A 400 -16.40 -17.68 -21.40
N MET A 401 -15.54 -17.31 -22.35
CA MET A 401 -15.74 -17.51 -23.80
C MET A 401 -15.12 -18.81 -24.34
N THR A 402 -14.75 -19.71 -23.44
CA THR A 402 -14.30 -21.07 -23.72
C THR A 402 -13.18 -21.18 -24.76
N PHE A 403 -13.20 -22.24 -25.56
CA PHE A 403 -12.23 -22.51 -26.62
C PHE A 403 -12.15 -21.38 -27.66
N SER A 404 -13.23 -20.62 -27.91
CA SER A 404 -13.20 -19.54 -28.90
C SER A 404 -12.20 -18.42 -28.55
N ALA A 405 -12.03 -18.12 -27.26
CA ALA A 405 -11.02 -17.18 -26.81
C ALA A 405 -9.59 -17.74 -26.96
N ILE A 406 -9.42 -19.05 -26.77
CA ILE A 406 -8.14 -19.74 -26.94
C ILE A 406 -7.72 -19.70 -28.41
N THR A 407 -8.61 -20.04 -29.34
CA THR A 407 -8.35 -19.97 -30.79
C THR A 407 -8.04 -18.55 -31.25
N THR A 408 -8.76 -17.56 -30.75
CA THR A 408 -8.53 -16.15 -31.11
C THR A 408 -7.15 -15.67 -30.65
N PHE A 409 -6.78 -15.99 -29.41
CA PHE A 409 -5.45 -15.69 -28.88
C PHE A 409 -4.36 -16.41 -29.69
N ALA A 410 -4.53 -17.70 -30.00
CA ALA A 410 -3.57 -18.50 -30.75
C ALA A 410 -3.22 -17.86 -32.11
N ARG A 411 -4.24 -17.37 -32.83
CA ARG A 411 -4.09 -16.75 -34.15
C ARG A 411 -3.32 -15.43 -34.11
N GLU A 412 -3.41 -14.67 -33.02
CA GLU A 412 -2.84 -13.33 -32.91
C GLU A 412 -1.51 -13.31 -32.15
N HIS A 413 -1.32 -14.24 -31.21
CA HIS A 413 -0.13 -14.30 -30.37
C HIS A 413 1.08 -14.76 -31.16
N ASN A 414 2.18 -14.02 -30.97
CA ASN A 414 3.51 -14.44 -31.41
C ASN A 414 4.40 -14.49 -30.18
N CYS A 415 5.08 -15.62 -29.98
CA CYS A 415 5.98 -15.78 -28.84
C CYS A 415 7.00 -14.63 -28.81
N SER A 416 7.18 -14.08 -27.61
CA SER A 416 8.15 -13.01 -27.36
C SER A 416 9.33 -13.53 -26.56
N ILE A 417 10.35 -12.68 -26.36
CA ILE A 417 11.43 -12.93 -25.42
C ILE A 417 10.89 -13.37 -24.04
N TYR A 418 9.75 -12.84 -23.58
CA TYR A 418 9.19 -13.24 -22.28
C TYR A 418 8.64 -14.67 -22.28
N CYS A 419 8.18 -15.19 -23.41
CA CYS A 419 7.79 -16.60 -23.56
C CYS A 419 9.04 -17.50 -23.57
N GLU A 420 10.11 -17.07 -24.26
CA GLU A 420 11.39 -17.78 -24.31
C GLU A 420 12.06 -17.87 -22.93
N LEU A 421 12.02 -16.79 -22.13
CA LEU A 421 12.61 -16.74 -20.80
C LEU A 421 11.99 -17.76 -19.82
N VAL A 422 10.76 -18.20 -20.07
CA VAL A 422 10.10 -19.28 -19.31
C VAL A 422 10.08 -20.62 -20.06
N GLY A 423 10.70 -20.68 -21.25
CA GLY A 423 10.82 -21.86 -22.08
C GLY A 423 9.51 -22.39 -22.62
N LEU A 424 8.57 -21.50 -22.95
CA LEU A 424 7.40 -21.86 -23.71
C LEU A 424 7.81 -22.14 -25.16
N THR A 425 7.24 -23.18 -25.74
CA THR A 425 7.35 -23.47 -27.18
C THR A 425 6.50 -22.48 -27.96
N GLU A 426 6.57 -22.50 -29.30
CA GLU A 426 5.59 -21.76 -30.10
C GLU A 426 4.18 -22.19 -29.72
N PHE A 427 3.27 -21.22 -29.62
CA PHE A 427 1.87 -21.50 -29.38
C PHE A 427 1.35 -22.20 -30.64
N GLU A 428 1.11 -23.50 -30.56
CA GLU A 428 0.64 -24.25 -31.72
C GLU A 428 -0.71 -23.69 -32.15
N ASN A 429 -0.80 -23.25 -33.40
CA ASN A 429 -2.08 -22.97 -34.04
C ASN A 429 -2.81 -24.32 -34.13
N THR A 430 -3.75 -24.57 -33.22
CA THR A 430 -4.67 -25.69 -33.37
C THR A 430 -5.37 -25.54 -34.72
N PRO A 431 -5.27 -26.53 -35.62
CA PRO A 431 -6.01 -26.49 -36.88
C PRO A 431 -7.51 -26.44 -36.57
N GLU A 432 -8.23 -25.61 -37.34
CA GLU A 432 -9.68 -25.37 -37.27
C GLU A 432 -10.55 -26.61 -37.04
#